data_AF-A0A1V4UYF3-F1
#
_entry.id   AF-A0A1V4UYF3-F1
#
_cell.length_a   1.000
_cell.length_b   1.000
_cell.length_c   1.000
_cell.angle_alpha   90.00
_cell.angle_beta   90.00
_cell.angle_gamma   90.00
#
_symmetry.space_group_name_H-M   'P 1'
#
loop_
_entity.id
_entity.type
_entity.pdbx_description
1 polymer ?
#
loop_
_entity_poly.entity_id
_entity_poly.type
_entity_poly.pdbx_seq_one_letter_code
_entity_poly.pdbx_strand_id
1 'polypeptide(L)'
;MGRPCGPCHDPRRIEIDRRLLNKEISGETFRLLSSEFGFSEIALRRHLARHLTVDLAAVQAAKEDARQKALAEAHDRELEAVKADMRDSTAARLENCENFFDQLRIIREAAAKQLDKAEGADDPRGTLAAIRELRELVRLWAEIDGKIRSQQINVVVDIYSSPQWIEAGRALAEILEPESPELRRRVAERLHALAEASR
;
A
#
# COMPACT_ATOMS: atom_id res chain seq x y z
N MET A 1 48.87 37.80 31.21
CA MET A 1 48.29 37.19 29.99
C MET A 1 49.37 36.42 29.26
N GLY A 2 49.08 35.21 28.77
CA GLY A 2 50.05 34.42 27.99
C GLY A 2 50.36 35.11 26.67
N ARG A 3 51.60 34.98 26.18
CA ARG A 3 51.98 35.45 24.85
C ARG A 3 51.10 34.76 23.79
N PRO A 4 50.55 35.49 22.80
CA PRO A 4 49.78 34.88 21.72
C PRO A 4 50.65 33.87 20.98
N CYS A 5 50.04 32.77 20.52
CA CYS A 5 50.74 31.77 19.73
C CYS A 5 51.16 32.40 18.39
N GLY A 6 52.48 32.46 18.14
CA GLY A 6 53.04 33.04 16.91
C GLY A 6 52.49 32.41 15.62
N PRO A 7 52.54 31.08 15.47
CA PRO A 7 51.95 30.38 14.31
C PRO A 7 50.46 30.66 14.08
N CYS A 8 49.67 30.93 15.13
CA CYS A 8 48.25 31.26 14.97
C CYS A 8 48.01 32.65 14.37
N HIS A 9 48.97 33.58 14.49
CA HIS A 9 48.85 34.95 13.99
C HIS A 9 49.69 35.22 12.74
N ASP A 10 50.38 34.22 12.20
CA ASP A 10 51.11 34.36 10.94
C ASP A 10 50.11 34.42 9.77
N PRO A 11 50.30 35.32 8.78
CA PRO A 11 49.48 35.35 7.57
C PRO A 11 49.44 34.01 6.81
N ARG A 12 50.49 33.18 6.96
CA ARG A 12 50.62 31.85 6.37
C ARG A 12 50.11 30.74 7.28
N ARG A 13 49.32 31.06 8.32
CA ARG A 13 48.76 30.07 9.27
C ARG A 13 48.16 28.85 8.56
N ILE A 14 47.34 29.07 7.52
CA ILE A 14 46.65 27.99 6.81
C ILE A 14 47.65 27.01 6.20
N GLU A 15 48.76 27.51 5.65
CA GLU A 15 49.81 26.68 5.07
C GLU A 15 50.60 25.93 6.15
N ILE A 16 50.89 26.60 7.26
CA ILE A 16 51.53 25.98 8.44
C ILE A 16 50.64 24.84 8.98
N ASP A 17 49.34 25.07 9.15
CA ASP A 17 48.38 24.08 9.65
C ASP A 17 48.30 22.88 8.71
N ARG A 18 48.15 23.14 7.40
CA ARG A 18 48.09 22.09 6.36
C ARG A 18 49.34 21.21 6.37
N ARG A 19 50.52 21.81 6.42
CA ARG A 19 51.79 21.07 6.41
C ARG A 19 52.03 20.33 7.70
N LEU A 20 51.68 20.90 8.85
CA LEU A 20 51.75 20.21 10.14
C LEU A 20 50.85 18.98 10.20
N LEU A 21 49.66 19.01 9.60
CA LEU A 21 48.76 17.85 9.51
C LEU A 21 49.26 16.79 8.53
N ASN A 22 49.80 17.21 7.39
CA ASN A 22 50.27 16.31 6.34
C ASN A 22 51.73 15.87 6.53
N LYS A 23 52.38 16.31 7.60
CA LYS A 23 53.80 16.10 7.87
C LYS A 23 54.20 14.62 7.83
N GLU A 24 53.36 13.74 8.36
CA GLU A 24 53.64 12.29 8.41
C GLU A 24 53.55 11.64 7.02
N ILE A 25 52.66 12.14 6.17
CA ILE A 25 52.43 11.63 4.81
C ILE A 25 53.48 12.19 3.83
N SER A 26 53.86 13.45 4.00
CA SER A 26 54.83 14.17 3.16
C SER A 26 56.28 13.88 3.53
N GLY A 27 56.54 13.24 4.68
CA GLY A 27 57.90 13.01 5.20
C GLY A 27 58.58 14.25 5.78
N GLU A 28 57.84 15.36 5.93
CA GLU A 28 58.39 16.60 6.48
C GLU A 28 58.79 16.44 7.95
N THR A 29 59.79 17.19 8.38
CA THR A 29 60.25 17.19 9.77
C THR A 29 59.96 18.54 10.43
N PHE A 30 59.80 18.56 11.76
CA PHE A 30 59.64 19.83 12.49
C PHE A 30 60.85 20.75 12.27
N ARG A 31 62.04 20.19 12.03
CA ARG A 31 63.25 20.94 11.67
C ARG A 31 63.07 21.70 10.36
N LEU A 32 62.60 21.01 9.31
CA LEU A 32 62.40 21.62 7.99
C LEU A 32 61.36 22.76 8.07
N LEU A 33 60.22 22.48 8.71
CA LEU A 33 59.17 23.47 8.92
C LEU A 33 59.66 24.64 9.79
N SER A 34 60.49 24.37 10.79
CA SER A 34 61.09 25.41 11.63
C SER A 34 61.99 26.35 10.81
N SER A 35 62.84 25.79 9.93
CA SER A 35 63.72 26.58 9.07
C SER A 35 62.98 27.41 8.02
N GLU A 36 61.87 26.89 7.50
CA GLU A 36 61.14 27.53 6.41
C GLU A 36 60.19 28.62 6.91
N PHE A 37 59.51 28.38 8.03
CA PHE A 37 58.53 29.32 8.57
C PHE A 37 59.11 30.26 9.64
N GLY A 38 60.32 30.01 10.13
CA GLY A 38 61.01 30.87 11.10
C GLY A 38 60.51 30.72 12.54
N PHE A 39 59.74 29.67 12.85
CA PHE A 39 59.27 29.36 14.20
C PHE A 39 60.07 28.22 14.82
N SER A 40 60.22 28.20 16.16
CA SER A 40 60.91 27.08 16.82
C SER A 40 60.10 25.78 16.73
N GLU A 41 60.79 24.62 16.71
CA GLU A 41 60.14 23.31 16.73
C GLU A 41 59.12 23.16 17.88
N ILE A 42 59.47 23.70 19.06
CA ILE A 42 58.61 23.64 20.25
C ILE A 42 57.35 24.48 20.04
N ALA A 43 57.45 25.63 19.36
CA ALA A 43 56.29 26.43 19.00
C ALA A 43 55.37 25.69 18.04
N LEU A 44 55.92 25.06 16.99
CA LEU A 44 55.16 24.26 16.03
C LEU A 44 54.51 23.02 16.65
N ARG A 45 55.22 22.29 17.52
CA ARG A 45 54.66 21.13 18.25
C ARG A 45 53.51 21.54 19.17
N ARG A 46 53.68 22.63 19.92
CA ARG A 46 52.64 23.15 20.81
C ARG A 46 51.43 23.67 20.04
N HIS A 47 51.67 24.26 18.87
CA HIS A 47 50.61 24.71 17.97
C HIS A 47 49.77 23.55 17.43
N LEU A 48 50.43 22.53 16.89
CA LEU A 48 49.79 21.29 16.44
C LEU A 48 48.96 20.65 17.56
N ALA A 49 49.55 20.49 18.74
CA ALA A 49 48.92 19.73 19.83
C ALA A 49 47.80 20.47 20.58
N ARG A 50 47.79 21.81 20.61
CA ARG A 50 46.84 22.59 21.43
C ARG A 50 45.80 23.34 20.66
N HIS A 51 46.10 23.73 19.42
CA HIS A 51 45.17 24.49 18.60
C HIS A 51 44.61 23.59 17.51
N LEU A 52 45.48 22.99 16.71
CA LEU A 52 45.05 22.31 15.50
C LEU A 52 44.29 21.00 15.76
N THR A 53 44.78 20.12 16.64
CA THR A 53 44.10 18.86 16.96
C THR A 53 42.79 19.04 17.71
N VAL A 54 42.72 20.06 18.58
CA VAL A 54 41.50 20.39 19.35
C VAL A 54 40.41 20.92 18.42
N ASP A 55 40.77 21.83 17.51
CA ASP A 55 39.85 22.37 16.52
C ASP A 55 39.33 21.27 15.57
N LEU A 56 40.21 20.34 15.16
CA LEU A 56 39.82 19.21 14.32
C LEU A 56 38.85 18.24 15.03
N ALA A 57 39.09 17.94 16.32
CA ALA A 57 38.20 17.09 17.09
C ALA A 57 36.79 17.72 17.20
N ALA A 58 36.70 19.03 17.41
CA ALA A 58 35.43 19.75 17.43
C ALA A 58 34.71 19.71 16.07
N VAL A 59 35.45 19.91 14.97
CA VAL A 59 34.89 19.83 13.61
C VAL A 59 34.43 18.40 13.27
N GLN A 60 35.18 17.37 13.69
CA GLN A 60 34.80 15.97 13.49
C GLN A 60 33.52 15.64 14.26
N ALA A 61 33.43 16.03 15.54
CA ALA A 61 32.23 15.83 16.34
C ALA A 61 31.01 16.54 15.73
N ALA A 62 31.16 17.79 15.27
CA ALA A 62 30.10 18.52 14.59
C ALA A 62 29.65 17.83 13.27
N LYS A 63 30.61 17.27 12.52
CA LYS A 63 30.31 16.52 11.29
C LYS A 63 29.57 15.22 11.58
N GLU A 64 29.95 14.51 12.63
CA GLU A 64 29.31 13.26 13.06
C GLU A 64 27.87 13.52 13.53
N ASP A 65 27.66 14.54 14.36
CA ASP A 65 26.33 14.96 14.80
C ASP A 65 25.44 15.38 13.62
N ALA A 66 25.96 16.19 12.69
CA ALA A 66 25.24 16.56 11.48
C ALA A 66 24.90 15.33 10.60
N ARG A 67 25.82 14.36 10.50
CA ARG A 67 25.57 13.11 9.77
C ARG A 67 24.48 12.28 10.44
N GLN A 68 24.51 12.15 11.76
CA GLN A 68 23.50 11.39 12.52
C GLN A 68 22.12 12.02 12.37
N LYS A 69 22.02 13.35 12.47
CA LYS A 69 20.78 14.09 12.23
C LYS A 69 20.25 13.89 10.82
N ALA A 70 21.10 14.05 9.81
CA ALA A 70 20.70 13.83 8.41
C ALA A 70 20.23 12.39 8.16
N LEU A 71 20.86 11.40 8.79
CA LEU A 71 20.45 10.00 8.68
C LEU A 71 19.09 9.75 9.34
N ALA A 72 18.85 10.31 10.53
CA ALA A 72 17.57 10.22 11.22
C ALA A 72 16.45 10.87 10.40
N GLU A 73 16.67 12.08 9.88
CA GLU A 73 15.71 12.77 9.00
C GLU A 73 15.42 12.01 7.70
N ALA A 74 16.41 11.29 7.15
CA ALA A 74 16.20 10.45 5.98
C ALA A 74 15.36 9.22 6.34
N HIS A 75 15.70 8.53 7.43
CA HIS A 75 14.95 7.38 7.92
C HIS A 75 13.49 7.73 8.21
N ASP A 76 13.22 8.86 8.86
CA ASP A 76 11.87 9.30 9.17
C ASP A 76 11.06 9.61 7.90
N ARG A 77 11.69 10.21 6.89
CA ARG A 77 11.06 10.43 5.57
C ARG A 77 10.70 9.12 4.89
N GLU A 78 11.60 8.14 4.88
CA GLU A 78 11.34 6.81 4.32
C GLU A 78 10.20 6.11 5.07
N LEU A 79 10.19 6.17 6.41
CA LEU A 79 9.10 5.61 7.20
C LEU A 79 7.75 6.24 6.89
N GLU A 80 7.68 7.57 6.77
CA GLU A 80 6.44 8.24 6.41
C GLU A 80 5.99 7.92 4.98
N ALA A 81 6.92 7.77 4.03
CA ALA A 81 6.61 7.30 2.69
C ALA A 81 6.02 5.87 2.70
N VAL A 82 6.65 4.94 3.42
CA VAL A 82 6.15 3.56 3.55
C VAL A 82 4.78 3.53 4.24
N LYS A 83 4.55 4.36 5.27
CA LYS A 83 3.24 4.46 5.93
C LYS A 83 2.17 5.02 4.99
N ALA A 84 2.50 6.01 4.16
CA ALA A 84 1.59 6.53 3.15
C ALA A 84 1.22 5.44 2.13
N ASP A 85 2.22 4.72 1.63
CA ASP A 85 2.00 3.57 0.73
C ASP A 85 1.14 2.47 1.37
N MET A 86 1.32 2.19 2.67
CA MET A 86 0.50 1.23 3.41
C MET A 86 -0.95 1.70 3.58
N ARG A 87 -1.19 2.99 3.84
CA ARG A 87 -2.54 3.57 3.92
C ARG A 87 -3.26 3.51 2.57
N ASP A 88 -2.51 3.69 1.48
CA ASP A 88 -3.03 3.60 0.12
C ASP A 88 -3.09 2.15 -0.40
N SER A 89 -2.64 1.18 0.40
CA SER A 89 -2.70 -0.23 0.03
C SER A 89 -4.13 -0.68 -0.23
N THR A 90 -4.28 -1.58 -1.19
CA THR A 90 -5.60 -2.11 -1.56
C THR A 90 -6.31 -2.77 -0.37
N ALA A 91 -5.57 -3.41 0.52
CA ALA A 91 -6.12 -4.04 1.73
C ALA A 91 -6.75 -3.02 2.68
N ALA A 92 -6.03 -1.93 3.00
CA ALA A 92 -6.55 -0.86 3.84
C ALA A 92 -7.79 -0.18 3.23
N ARG A 93 -7.82 -0.03 1.90
CA ARG A 93 -8.97 0.53 1.18
C ARG A 93 -10.20 -0.39 1.27
N LEU A 94 -10.02 -1.71 1.23
CA LEU A 94 -11.12 -2.68 1.32
C LEU A 94 -11.74 -2.74 2.73
N GLU A 95 -10.92 -2.62 3.77
CA GLU A 95 -11.38 -2.60 5.17
C GLU A 95 -12.29 -1.39 5.47
N ASN A 96 -12.09 -0.28 4.77
CA ASN A 96 -12.82 0.97 4.99
C ASN A 96 -14.07 1.13 4.09
N CYS A 97 -14.44 0.14 3.30
CA CYS A 97 -15.62 0.22 2.43
C CYS A 97 -16.93 0.08 3.20
N GLU A 98 -17.88 0.99 2.98
CA GLU A 98 -19.22 0.92 3.60
C GLU A 98 -20.10 -0.20 3.00
N ASN A 99 -19.85 -0.60 1.76
CA ASN A 99 -20.67 -1.58 1.05
C ASN A 99 -19.85 -2.44 0.06
N PHE A 100 -20.47 -3.52 -0.42
CA PHE A 100 -19.86 -4.45 -1.38
C PHE A 100 -19.57 -3.84 -2.75
N PHE A 101 -20.31 -2.81 -3.18
CA PHE A 101 -20.06 -2.13 -4.46
C PHE A 101 -18.74 -1.37 -4.43
N ASP A 102 -18.45 -0.69 -3.32
CA ASP A 102 -17.18 0.00 -3.10
C ASP A 102 -16.01 -0.99 -3.05
N GLN A 103 -16.20 -2.14 -2.40
CA GLN A 103 -15.21 -3.22 -2.41
C GLN A 103 -14.94 -3.72 -3.85
N LEU A 104 -15.98 -4.01 -4.63
CA LEU A 104 -15.85 -4.46 -6.02
C LEU A 104 -15.17 -3.42 -6.91
N ARG A 105 -15.46 -2.12 -6.72
CA ARG A 105 -14.79 -1.04 -7.44
C ARG A 105 -13.29 -0.99 -7.14
N ILE A 106 -12.92 -1.10 -5.87
CA ILE A 106 -11.51 -1.11 -5.43
C ILE A 106 -10.77 -2.33 -5.99
N ILE A 107 -11.38 -3.51 -5.94
CA ILE A 107 -10.79 -4.73 -6.52
C ILE A 107 -10.60 -4.58 -8.04
N ARG A 108 -11.58 -4.00 -8.74
CA ARG A 108 -11.47 -3.71 -10.19
C ARG A 108 -10.30 -2.78 -10.50
N GLU A 109 -10.15 -1.69 -9.76
CA GLU A 109 -9.03 -0.75 -9.93
C GLU A 109 -7.69 -1.43 -9.66
N ALA A 110 -7.62 -2.31 -8.66
CA ALA A 110 -6.41 -3.06 -8.34
C ALA A 110 -6.04 -4.09 -9.41
N ALA A 111 -7.02 -4.84 -9.92
CA ALA A 111 -6.83 -5.81 -10.99
C ALA A 111 -6.37 -5.12 -12.28
N ALA A 112 -6.92 -3.95 -12.62
CA ALA A 112 -6.47 -3.13 -13.74
C ALA A 112 -5.00 -2.68 -13.56
N LYS A 113 -4.63 -2.18 -12.37
CA LYS A 113 -3.24 -1.80 -12.07
C LYS A 113 -2.26 -2.98 -12.17
N GLN A 114 -2.69 -4.20 -11.85
CA GLN A 114 -1.86 -5.40 -12.02
C GLN A 114 -1.72 -5.79 -13.49
N LEU A 115 -2.75 -5.58 -14.32
CA LEU A 115 -2.65 -5.75 -15.76
C LEU A 115 -1.58 -4.82 -16.34
N ASP A 116 -1.64 -3.51 -16.04
CA ASP A 116 -0.65 -2.54 -16.52
C ASP A 116 0.79 -2.94 -16.15
N LYS A 117 0.99 -3.47 -14.93
CA LYS A 117 2.29 -3.95 -14.46
C LYS A 117 2.75 -5.22 -15.18
N ALA A 118 1.85 -6.17 -15.40
CA ALA A 118 2.17 -7.40 -16.10
C ALA A 118 2.49 -7.16 -17.58
N GLU A 119 1.77 -6.23 -18.22
CA GLU A 119 2.06 -5.76 -19.58
C GLU A 119 3.43 -5.07 -19.66
N GLY A 120 3.74 -4.17 -18.72
CA GLY A 120 5.05 -3.52 -18.66
C GLY A 120 6.22 -4.46 -18.38
N ALA A 121 5.97 -5.61 -17.74
CA ALA A 121 6.96 -6.65 -17.45
C ALA A 121 7.05 -7.74 -18.54
N ASP A 122 6.27 -7.64 -19.62
CA ASP A 122 6.13 -8.68 -20.66
C ASP A 122 5.86 -10.09 -20.08
N ASP A 123 5.04 -10.16 -19.03
CA ASP A 123 4.60 -11.44 -18.43
C ASP A 123 3.23 -11.85 -18.97
N PRO A 124 3.17 -12.68 -20.03
CA PRO A 124 1.90 -13.08 -20.64
C PRO A 124 1.00 -13.88 -19.69
N ARG A 125 1.55 -14.55 -18.67
CA ARG A 125 0.75 -15.32 -17.71
C ARG A 125 0.06 -14.40 -16.71
N GLY A 126 0.80 -13.42 -16.18
CA GLY A 126 0.26 -12.37 -15.32
C GLY A 126 -0.84 -11.57 -16.02
N THR A 127 -0.61 -11.17 -17.27
CA THR A 127 -1.59 -10.46 -18.11
C THR A 127 -2.87 -11.28 -18.30
N LEU A 128 -2.75 -12.56 -18.68
CA LEU A 128 -3.92 -13.42 -18.88
C LEU A 128 -4.70 -13.66 -17.58
N ALA A 129 -4.01 -13.80 -16.45
CA ALA A 129 -4.64 -13.94 -15.15
C ALA A 129 -5.43 -12.67 -14.78
N ALA A 130 -4.83 -11.48 -14.91
CA ALA A 130 -5.49 -10.21 -14.64
C ALA A 130 -6.72 -9.99 -15.54
N ILE A 131 -6.63 -10.33 -16.83
CA ILE A 131 -7.77 -10.25 -17.76
C ILE A 131 -8.92 -11.17 -17.33
N ARG A 132 -8.63 -12.39 -16.84
CA ARG A 132 -9.67 -13.31 -16.36
C ARG A 132 -10.39 -12.74 -15.14
N GLU A 133 -9.66 -12.20 -14.17
CA GLU A 133 -10.25 -11.59 -12.97
C GLU A 133 -11.10 -10.36 -13.32
N LEU A 134 -10.62 -9.50 -14.23
CA LEU A 134 -11.38 -8.34 -14.72
C LEU A 134 -12.69 -8.77 -15.41
N ARG A 135 -12.66 -9.86 -16.18
CA ARG A 135 -13.86 -10.41 -16.81
C ARG A 135 -14.88 -10.91 -15.79
N GLU A 136 -14.43 -11.61 -14.74
CA GLU A 136 -15.33 -12.06 -13.66
C GLU A 136 -15.94 -10.88 -12.90
N LEU A 137 -15.17 -9.81 -12.65
CA LEU A 137 -15.70 -8.59 -12.04
C LEU A 137 -16.78 -7.93 -12.92
N VAL A 138 -16.56 -7.84 -14.24
CA VAL A 138 -17.58 -7.30 -15.17
C VAL A 138 -18.84 -8.15 -15.15
N ARG A 139 -18.71 -9.48 -15.08
CA ARG A 139 -19.86 -10.38 -14.94
C ARG A 139 -20.63 -10.11 -13.66
N LEU A 140 -19.95 -10.01 -12.51
CA LEU A 140 -20.59 -9.70 -11.22
C LEU A 140 -21.32 -8.36 -11.26
N TRP A 141 -20.71 -7.32 -11.84
CA TRP A 141 -21.37 -6.03 -12.04
C TRP A 141 -22.63 -6.15 -12.88
N ALA A 142 -22.59 -6.92 -13.96
CA ALA A 142 -23.73 -7.13 -14.83
C ALA A 142 -24.82 -8.02 -14.21
N GLU A 143 -24.46 -8.96 -13.34
CA GLU A 143 -25.42 -9.73 -12.53
C GLU A 143 -26.14 -8.83 -11.51
N ILE A 144 -25.40 -7.95 -10.85
CA ILE A 144 -25.98 -7.01 -9.88
C ILE A 144 -26.86 -5.95 -10.57
N ASP A 145 -26.47 -5.47 -11.74
CA ASP A 145 -27.27 -4.55 -12.57
C ASP A 145 -28.50 -5.25 -13.21
N GLY A 146 -28.71 -6.54 -12.94
CA GLY A 146 -29.82 -7.34 -13.46
C GLY A 146 -29.73 -7.64 -14.97
N LYS A 147 -28.63 -7.27 -15.62
CA LYS A 147 -28.35 -7.50 -17.05
C LYS A 147 -27.98 -8.95 -17.35
N ILE A 148 -27.49 -9.68 -16.35
CA ILE A 148 -27.20 -11.11 -16.42
C ILE A 148 -28.02 -11.82 -15.33
N ARG A 149 -28.85 -12.79 -15.72
CA ARG A 149 -29.51 -13.67 -14.75
C ARG A 149 -28.48 -14.70 -14.26
N SER A 150 -28.07 -14.60 -13.00
CA SER A 150 -27.05 -15.47 -12.39
C SER A 150 -27.47 -16.94 -12.26
N GLN A 151 -28.77 -17.22 -12.37
CA GLN A 151 -29.28 -18.58 -12.48
C GLN A 151 -30.61 -18.51 -13.23
N GLN A 152 -30.93 -19.51 -14.05
CA GLN A 152 -32.33 -19.81 -14.33
C GLN A 152 -32.98 -20.08 -12.96
N ILE A 153 -33.59 -19.06 -12.36
CA ILE A 153 -34.61 -19.29 -11.36
C ILE A 153 -35.70 -19.99 -12.16
N ASN A 154 -35.66 -21.32 -12.19
CA ASN A 154 -36.86 -22.11 -12.38
C ASN A 154 -37.73 -21.74 -11.19
N VAL A 155 -38.47 -20.63 -11.32
CA VAL A 155 -39.64 -20.40 -10.49
C VAL A 155 -40.57 -21.52 -10.91
N VAL A 156 -40.45 -22.67 -10.27
CA VAL A 156 -41.53 -23.63 -10.22
C VAL A 156 -42.60 -22.88 -9.44
N VAL A 157 -43.39 -22.08 -10.15
CA VAL A 157 -44.63 -21.54 -9.64
C VAL A 157 -45.46 -22.79 -9.42
N ASP A 158 -45.44 -23.29 -8.19
CA ASP A 158 -46.40 -24.28 -7.78
C ASP A 158 -47.74 -23.57 -7.71
N ILE A 159 -48.41 -23.48 -8.87
CA ILE A 159 -49.69 -22.80 -9.07
C ILE A 159 -50.71 -23.33 -8.05
N TYR A 160 -50.54 -24.57 -7.58
CA TYR A 160 -51.41 -25.21 -6.62
C TYR A 160 -51.29 -24.68 -5.18
N SER A 161 -50.16 -24.04 -4.83
CA SER A 161 -49.96 -23.40 -3.53
C SER A 161 -50.12 -21.87 -3.57
N SER A 162 -50.49 -21.31 -4.73
CA SER A 162 -50.85 -19.90 -4.89
C SER A 162 -52.15 -19.58 -4.11
N PRO A 163 -52.16 -18.52 -3.27
CA PRO A 163 -53.36 -18.07 -2.57
C PRO A 163 -54.55 -17.82 -3.50
N GLN A 164 -54.28 -17.29 -4.71
CA GLN A 164 -55.28 -17.01 -5.74
C GLN A 164 -55.92 -18.30 -6.28
N TRP A 165 -55.16 -19.40 -6.37
CA TRP A 165 -55.69 -20.70 -6.79
C TRP A 165 -56.58 -21.32 -5.71
N ILE A 166 -56.23 -21.15 -4.43
CA ILE A 166 -57.05 -21.59 -3.30
C ILE A 166 -58.39 -20.84 -3.28
N GLU A 167 -58.39 -19.53 -3.58
CA GLU A 167 -59.61 -18.73 -3.70
C GLU A 167 -60.49 -19.21 -4.87
N ALA A 168 -59.91 -19.49 -6.03
CA ALA A 168 -60.65 -20.03 -7.17
C ALA A 168 -61.28 -21.41 -6.86
N GLY A 169 -60.54 -22.29 -6.18
CA GLY A 169 -61.04 -23.59 -5.74
C GLY A 169 -62.18 -23.47 -4.72
N ARG A 170 -62.09 -22.51 -3.80
CA ARG A 170 -63.16 -22.23 -2.82
C ARG A 170 -64.43 -21.74 -3.50
N ALA A 171 -64.32 -20.75 -4.40
CA ALA A 171 -65.47 -20.23 -5.14
C ALA A 171 -66.17 -21.33 -5.95
N LEU A 172 -65.40 -22.22 -6.59
CA LEU A 172 -65.96 -23.35 -7.32
C LEU A 172 -66.68 -24.35 -6.39
N ALA A 173 -66.12 -24.63 -5.21
CA ALA A 173 -66.72 -25.55 -4.24
C ALA A 173 -68.02 -24.99 -3.64
N GLU A 174 -68.07 -23.69 -3.35
CA GLU A 174 -69.25 -22.98 -2.82
C GLU A 174 -70.41 -22.98 -3.82
N ILE A 175 -70.13 -22.74 -5.11
CA ILE A 175 -71.16 -22.76 -6.17
C ILE A 175 -71.71 -24.18 -6.37
N LEU A 176 -70.87 -25.21 -6.22
CA LEU A 176 -71.27 -26.61 -6.44
C LEU A 176 -71.93 -27.27 -5.22
N GLU A 177 -71.89 -26.64 -4.04
CA GLU A 177 -72.43 -27.18 -2.79
C GLU A 177 -73.98 -27.33 -2.78
N PRO A 178 -74.77 -26.39 -3.33
CA PRO A 178 -76.23 -26.50 -3.30
C PRO A 178 -76.81 -27.37 -4.43
N GLU A 179 -76.19 -27.37 -5.62
CA GLU A 179 -76.87 -27.81 -6.84
C GLU A 179 -76.60 -29.26 -7.28
N SER A 180 -75.49 -29.91 -6.87
CA SER A 180 -75.22 -31.32 -7.20
C SER A 180 -74.01 -31.90 -6.45
N PRO A 181 -74.21 -32.69 -5.37
CA PRO A 181 -73.12 -33.34 -4.63
C PRO A 181 -72.24 -34.25 -5.50
N GLU A 182 -72.83 -34.86 -6.53
CA GLU A 182 -72.13 -35.77 -7.45
C GLU A 182 -71.12 -35.04 -8.35
N LEU A 183 -71.46 -33.83 -8.80
CA LEU A 183 -70.58 -33.00 -9.62
C LEU A 183 -69.36 -32.52 -8.83
N ARG A 184 -69.57 -32.11 -7.57
CA ARG A 184 -68.48 -31.75 -6.64
C ARG A 184 -67.50 -32.90 -6.47
N ARG A 185 -67.99 -34.13 -6.27
CA ARG A 185 -67.14 -35.33 -6.14
C ARG A 185 -66.31 -35.57 -7.40
N ARG A 186 -66.95 -35.52 -8.59
CA ARG A 186 -66.27 -35.76 -9.88
C ARG A 186 -65.18 -34.71 -10.17
N VAL A 187 -65.44 -33.44 -9.83
CA VAL A 187 -64.46 -32.36 -10.01
C VAL A 187 -63.28 -32.55 -9.05
N ALA A 188 -63.53 -32.85 -7.78
CA ALA A 188 -62.49 -33.12 -6.79
C ALA A 188 -61.59 -34.31 -7.19
N GLU A 189 -62.19 -35.44 -7.63
CA GLU A 189 -61.45 -36.61 -8.13
C GLU A 189 -60.58 -36.25 -9.33
N ARG A 190 -61.11 -35.46 -10.28
CA ARG A 190 -60.35 -35.07 -11.48
C ARG A 190 -59.19 -34.14 -11.15
N LEU A 191 -59.39 -33.17 -10.25
CA LEU A 191 -58.32 -32.27 -9.80
C LEU A 191 -57.24 -33.00 -9.02
N HIS A 192 -57.61 -33.99 -8.19
CA HIS A 192 -56.65 -34.81 -7.46
C HIS A 192 -55.78 -35.65 -8.40
N ALA A 193 -56.39 -36.30 -9.40
CA ALA A 193 -55.66 -37.07 -10.41
C ALA A 193 -54.70 -36.19 -11.25
N LEU A 194 -55.08 -34.94 -11.54
CA LEU A 194 -54.19 -33.99 -12.22
C LEU A 194 -53.02 -33.55 -11.34
N ALA A 195 -53.26 -33.36 -10.03
CA ALA A 195 -52.21 -33.03 -9.08
C ALA A 195 -51.19 -34.16 -8.91
N GLU A 196 -51.64 -35.42 -8.83
CA GLU A 196 -50.76 -36.60 -8.76
C GLU A 196 -49.95 -36.80 -10.05
N ALA A 197 -50.52 -36.50 -11.21
CA ALA A 197 -49.82 -36.60 -12.50
C ALA A 197 -48.77 -35.49 -12.73
N SER A 198 -48.83 -34.40 -11.95
CA SER A 198 -47.88 -33.28 -12.00
C SER A 198 -46.74 -33.35 -10.99
N ARG A 199 -46.73 -34.39 -10.13
CA ARG A 199 -45.64 -34.71 -9.19
C ARG A 199 -44.60 -35.61 -9.83
#